data_AF-A0A017SYU6-F1
#
_entry.id   AF-A0A017SYU6-F1
#
_cell.length_a   1.000
_cell.length_b   1.000
_cell.length_c   1.000
_cell.angle_alpha   90.00
_cell.angle_beta   90.00
_cell.angle_gamma   90.00
#
_symmetry.space_group_name_H-M   'P 1'
#
loop_
_entity.id
_entity.type
_entity.pdbx_description
1 polymer ?
#
loop_
_entity_poly.entity_id
_entity_poly.type
_entity_poly.pdbx_seq_one_letter_code
_entity_poly.pdbx_strand_id
1 'polypeptide(L)'
;MGGLRSKVRASPWRSSGYTERVEHVGSRRRRSFVSRRRRGIAGGFIALVPLVVAGCGRAPTPPEKAAARAVGATERTPATVTLLYTTDEHGWLLSSHDQGEVRGGAAEMLAHWMSREGHCPGPKGPPNVPACKDPGTIALSGGDNATGPAISSYFQGLPMAEAMGRMGYTASAFGNHEFDFGREGFVRNRAASGVTYLAANLKVVGGGPAEVRLPGFTVIERRGLRIGVIGLATEDTLRTAMASRFEGIAFEAEEKALERVVPEAWRAEPDALVLIAHECPDKLQPVLARHPEWRLSFVGGGHCHRTSNTRVGDTPLINPGWKLRSYARVVLDVDPRRALGKRVVSTSTEIVELSHPEGQAPAEEGLARSSAAWQERLERALGERIGYTGGMERDSRELSRWIGASWREELHADVAILNKGGIRQAVPRGSITKATVYSVLPFDNKLLVCSLKGREIAQLLGNKEAVAIGLTPTRQGGFVLDGGRPFDEDAQYSVATVDFLYFGGDGFTFQEQDPSPRWTGIDWRSPVISYTQALSSSPSAPLEHKIH
;
A
#
# COMPACT_ATOMS: atom_id res chain seq x y z
N MET A 1 26.46 43.47 -13.09
CA MET A 1 25.66 43.94 -11.93
C MET A 1 24.23 43.45 -12.16
N GLY A 2 23.50 42.82 -11.24
CA GLY A 2 23.87 42.17 -9.97
C GLY A 2 22.82 41.08 -9.69
N GLY A 3 23.21 39.93 -9.15
CA GLY A 3 22.29 38.80 -8.97
C GLY A 3 21.63 38.78 -7.59
N LEU A 4 20.32 38.53 -7.52
CA LEU A 4 19.65 38.11 -6.29
C LEU A 4 19.43 36.60 -6.31
N ARG A 5 20.08 35.88 -5.38
CA ARG A 5 19.74 34.50 -5.01
C ARG A 5 18.79 34.55 -3.83
N SER A 6 17.54 34.11 -4.00
CA SER A 6 16.63 33.88 -2.87
C SER A 6 17.10 32.65 -2.08
N LYS A 7 17.48 32.85 -0.82
CA LYS A 7 17.75 31.76 0.12
C LYS A 7 16.45 31.36 0.82
N VAL A 8 15.86 30.24 0.43
CA VAL A 8 14.85 29.57 1.26
C VAL A 8 15.55 29.05 2.51
N ARG A 9 15.21 29.61 3.68
CA ARG A 9 15.62 29.05 4.98
C ARG A 9 14.53 28.12 5.46
N ALA A 10 14.85 26.83 5.62
CA ALA A 10 14.01 25.92 6.39
C ALA A 10 13.91 26.40 7.84
N SER A 11 12.69 26.46 8.37
CA SER A 11 12.44 26.78 9.78
C SER A 11 12.50 25.51 10.63
N PRO A 12 13.20 25.50 11.79
CA PRO A 12 13.27 24.33 12.64
C PRO A 12 11.97 24.17 13.45
N TRP A 13 11.38 22.98 13.38
CA TRP A 13 10.26 22.56 14.23
C TRP A 13 10.64 22.70 15.71
N ARG A 14 9.83 23.44 16.48
CA ARG A 14 9.93 23.49 17.95
C ARG A 14 8.89 22.57 18.55
N SER A 15 9.34 21.56 19.28
CA SER A 15 8.48 20.70 20.10
C SER A 15 8.03 21.44 21.37
N SER A 16 6.73 21.68 21.49
CA SER A 16 6.10 22.02 22.77
C SER A 16 5.74 20.73 23.51
N GLY A 17 6.54 20.38 24.51
CA GLY A 17 6.26 19.21 25.36
C GLY A 17 5.03 19.44 26.24
N TYR A 18 4.03 18.58 26.11
CA TYR A 18 2.87 18.54 27.00
C TYR A 18 3.06 17.40 28.01
N THR A 19 3.30 17.74 29.27
CA THR A 19 3.40 16.76 30.36
C THR A 19 2.06 16.58 31.03
N GLU A 20 1.41 15.43 30.84
CA GLU A 20 0.21 15.07 31.62
C GLU A 20 0.56 14.90 33.10
N ARG A 21 -0.23 15.56 33.97
CA ARG A 21 -0.23 15.27 35.41
C ARG A 21 -1.39 14.34 35.71
N VAL A 22 -1.09 13.13 36.16
CA VAL A 22 -2.09 12.23 36.73
C VAL A 22 -2.27 12.56 38.20
N GLU A 23 -3.44 13.08 38.59
CA GLU A 23 -3.79 13.27 40.00
C GLU A 23 -4.28 11.95 40.62
N HIS A 24 -3.61 11.50 41.68
CA HIS A 24 -4.05 10.35 42.47
C HIS A 24 -5.04 10.77 43.57
N VAL A 25 -6.31 10.36 43.42
CA VAL A 25 -7.28 10.37 44.53
C VAL A 25 -7.15 9.05 45.33
N GLY A 26 -7.00 9.14 46.65
CA GLY A 26 -6.54 8.01 47.46
C GLY A 26 -7.52 7.46 48.52
N SER A 27 -7.35 6.16 48.79
CA SER A 27 -7.71 5.43 50.03
C SER A 27 -9.22 5.10 50.24
N ARG A 28 -9.58 3.91 50.73
CA ARG A 28 -9.23 3.38 52.08
C ARG A 28 -9.39 1.84 52.20
N ARG A 29 -8.47 1.23 52.98
CA ARG A 29 -8.65 0.18 54.04
C ARG A 29 -9.49 -1.07 53.69
N ARG A 30 -9.13 -2.33 53.99
CA ARG A 30 -8.25 -3.03 54.99
C ARG A 30 -7.85 -4.41 54.35
N ARG A 31 -7.21 -5.42 54.97
CA ARG A 31 -6.79 -5.72 56.37
C ARG A 31 -5.33 -6.25 56.37
N SER A 32 -5.01 -7.41 56.96
CA SER A 32 -3.66 -8.02 57.04
C SER A 32 -3.68 -9.47 57.57
N PHE A 33 -2.71 -10.33 57.17
CA PHE A 33 -1.95 -11.30 58.03
C PHE A 33 -0.88 -12.06 57.17
N VAL A 34 0.43 -12.09 57.52
CA VAL A 34 1.20 -13.14 58.26
C VAL A 34 1.41 -14.46 57.47
N SER A 35 2.58 -15.13 57.35
CA SER A 35 3.99 -14.81 57.69
C SER A 35 5.01 -15.80 57.04
N ARG A 36 6.31 -15.39 57.04
CA ARG A 36 7.58 -16.14 56.82
C ARG A 36 7.58 -17.70 56.82
N ARG A 37 8.46 -18.27 55.97
CA ARG A 37 9.46 -19.29 56.39
C ARG A 37 10.74 -19.28 55.53
N ARG A 38 11.90 -19.53 56.16
CA ARG A 38 13.24 -19.72 55.55
C ARG A 38 13.73 -21.16 55.80
N ARG A 39 14.40 -21.78 54.83
CA ARG A 39 15.49 -22.81 54.90
C ARG A 39 16.23 -22.77 53.53
N GLY A 40 17.51 -23.14 53.34
CA GLY A 40 18.56 -23.56 54.28
C GLY A 40 19.66 -24.42 53.62
N ILE A 41 20.63 -23.77 52.94
CA ILE A 41 22.06 -24.10 52.68
C ILE A 41 22.56 -25.58 52.65
N ALA A 42 23.24 -25.96 51.56
CA ALA A 42 24.52 -26.72 51.48
C ALA A 42 25.06 -26.62 50.03
N GLY A 43 26.36 -26.61 49.69
CA GLY A 43 27.59 -26.61 50.50
C GLY A 43 28.66 -27.58 49.93
N GLY A 44 29.66 -27.10 49.18
CA GLY A 44 30.74 -27.95 48.65
C GLY A 44 31.89 -27.18 47.97
N PHE A 45 33.13 -27.39 48.45
CA PHE A 45 34.39 -26.77 48.00
C PHE A 45 35.48 -27.84 47.81
N ILE A 46 36.23 -27.80 46.70
CA ILE A 46 37.57 -28.41 46.51
C ILE A 46 38.30 -27.45 45.54
N ALA A 47 39.23 -26.59 45.95
CA ALA A 47 40.60 -26.79 46.43
C ALA A 47 41.63 -27.01 45.29
N LEU A 48 42.72 -26.22 45.30
CA LEU A 48 43.61 -25.96 44.17
C LEU A 48 45.06 -25.83 44.69
N VAL A 49 45.99 -26.70 44.25
CA VAL A 49 47.44 -26.64 44.52
C VAL A 49 48.20 -27.20 43.29
N PRO A 50 49.38 -26.64 42.89
CA PRO A 50 49.92 -26.82 41.53
C PRO A 50 51.15 -27.77 41.44
N LEU A 51 51.64 -28.05 40.23
CA LEU A 51 53.03 -28.49 40.03
C LEU A 51 53.64 -28.10 38.65
N VAL A 52 54.70 -27.30 38.71
CA VAL A 52 55.99 -27.30 37.94
C VAL A 52 56.02 -27.50 36.41
N VAL A 53 56.81 -26.62 35.78
CA VAL A 53 57.20 -26.61 34.36
C VAL A 53 58.46 -27.47 34.11
N ALA A 54 58.47 -28.23 33.01
CA ALA A 54 59.69 -28.59 32.27
C ALA A 54 59.33 -28.75 30.78
N GLY A 55 60.02 -28.02 29.90
CA GLY A 55 59.73 -28.01 28.47
C GLY A 55 60.75 -28.78 27.63
N CYS A 56 60.35 -29.18 26.43
CA CYS A 56 61.26 -29.45 25.31
C CYS A 56 60.51 -29.17 24.00
N GLY A 57 61.07 -28.31 23.14
CA GLY A 57 60.37 -27.78 21.97
C GLY A 57 60.42 -28.69 20.74
N ARG A 58 59.34 -28.66 19.96
CA ARG A 58 59.35 -28.93 18.51
C ARG A 58 58.61 -27.79 17.81
N ALA A 59 59.19 -27.28 16.74
CA ALA A 59 58.63 -26.17 15.97
C ALA A 59 57.31 -26.58 15.29
N PRO A 60 56.34 -25.66 15.15
CA PRO A 60 55.15 -25.91 14.35
C PRO A 60 55.51 -26.04 12.86
N THR A 61 54.96 -27.05 12.21
CA THR A 61 55.00 -27.20 10.75
C THR A 61 54.26 -26.04 10.07
N PRO A 62 54.67 -25.61 8.85
CA PRO A 62 53.93 -24.61 8.10
C PRO A 62 52.52 -25.13 7.78
N PRO A 63 51.49 -24.26 7.70
CA PRO A 63 50.17 -24.68 7.29
C PRO A 63 50.21 -25.21 5.86
N GLU A 64 49.82 -26.47 5.70
CA GLU A 64 49.58 -27.10 4.41
C GLU A 64 48.57 -26.23 3.63
N LYS A 65 48.93 -25.82 2.41
CA LYS A 65 48.03 -25.03 1.57
C LYS A 65 46.77 -25.86 1.33
N ALA A 66 45.67 -25.48 1.97
CA ALA A 66 44.36 -26.07 1.72
C ALA A 66 44.07 -25.97 0.22
N ALA A 67 44.19 -27.11 -0.48
CA ALA A 67 43.88 -27.18 -1.89
C ALA A 67 42.41 -26.77 -2.04
N ALA A 68 42.17 -25.66 -2.75
CA ALA A 68 40.83 -25.20 -3.06
C ALA A 68 40.14 -26.32 -3.83
N ARG A 69 39.30 -27.08 -3.13
CA ARG A 69 38.51 -28.15 -3.72
C ARG A 69 37.49 -27.45 -4.60
N ALA A 70 37.80 -27.35 -5.89
CA ALA A 70 36.91 -26.82 -6.90
C ALA A 70 35.65 -27.70 -6.90
N VAL A 71 34.63 -27.27 -6.16
CA VAL A 71 33.27 -27.75 -6.32
C VAL A 71 32.92 -27.38 -7.75
N GLY A 72 32.89 -28.36 -8.64
CA GLY A 72 32.70 -28.14 -10.06
C GLY A 72 31.46 -27.29 -10.26
N ALA A 73 31.63 -26.11 -10.85
CA ALA A 73 30.51 -25.25 -11.18
C ALA A 73 29.64 -26.03 -12.17
N THR A 74 28.48 -26.50 -11.69
CA THR A 74 27.49 -27.18 -12.53
C THR A 74 27.15 -26.26 -13.68
N GLU A 75 27.38 -26.72 -14.91
CA GLU A 75 27.27 -25.87 -16.10
C GLU A 75 25.86 -25.27 -16.18
N ARG A 76 25.77 -23.94 -16.10
CA ARG A 76 24.49 -23.24 -16.07
C ARG A 76 23.92 -23.22 -17.48
N THR A 77 22.81 -23.93 -17.67
CA THR A 77 22.16 -24.07 -18.98
C THR A 77 21.24 -22.87 -19.29
N PRO A 78 20.99 -22.57 -20.58
CA PRO A 78 19.92 -21.64 -20.95
C PRO A 78 18.56 -22.12 -20.45
N ALA A 79 17.73 -21.18 -19.99
CA ALA A 79 16.36 -21.45 -19.56
C ALA A 79 15.47 -20.20 -19.68
N THR A 80 14.15 -20.42 -19.64
CA THR A 80 13.14 -19.36 -19.70
C THR A 80 12.53 -19.14 -18.31
N VAL A 81 12.35 -17.89 -17.89
CA VAL A 81 11.60 -17.50 -16.68
C VAL A 81 10.47 -16.55 -17.05
N THR A 82 9.28 -16.79 -16.50
CA THR A 82 8.11 -15.91 -16.70
C THR A 82 7.85 -15.08 -15.44
N LEU A 83 7.83 -13.75 -15.57
CA LEU A 83 7.35 -12.86 -14.51
C LEU A 83 5.83 -12.66 -14.69
N LEU A 84 5.12 -12.70 -13.58
CA LEU A 84 3.68 -12.46 -13.48
C LEU A 84 3.52 -11.20 -12.65
N TYR A 85 3.39 -10.05 -13.31
CA TYR A 85 3.44 -8.74 -12.65
C TYR A 85 2.04 -8.13 -12.55
N THR A 86 1.62 -7.78 -11.34
CA THR A 86 0.42 -6.98 -11.05
C THR A 86 0.81 -5.69 -10.34
N THR A 87 -0.15 -4.81 -10.06
CA THR A 87 0.02 -3.58 -9.27
C THR A 87 -1.36 -3.11 -8.84
N ASP A 88 -1.43 -2.22 -7.85
CA ASP A 88 -2.65 -1.51 -7.49
C ASP A 88 -3.81 -2.49 -7.18
N GLU A 89 -3.49 -3.60 -6.50
CA GLU A 89 -4.45 -4.66 -6.20
C GLU A 89 -5.54 -4.17 -5.25
N HIS A 90 -5.25 -3.16 -4.41
CA HIS A 90 -6.21 -2.40 -3.59
C HIS A 90 -7.21 -3.28 -2.82
N GLY A 91 -6.81 -4.46 -2.37
CA GLY A 91 -7.68 -5.39 -1.65
C GLY A 91 -8.82 -6.01 -2.48
N TRP A 92 -8.75 -6.00 -3.81
CA TRP A 92 -9.72 -6.64 -4.72
C TRP A 92 -9.53 -8.17 -4.76
N LEU A 93 -9.74 -8.78 -3.60
CA LEU A 93 -9.64 -10.21 -3.35
C LEU A 93 -10.66 -11.04 -4.13
N LEU A 94 -11.88 -10.50 -4.26
CA LEU A 94 -13.01 -11.13 -4.94
C LEU A 94 -13.11 -10.64 -6.39
N SER A 95 -13.54 -11.53 -7.27
CA SER A 95 -13.94 -11.18 -8.63
C SER A 95 -15.15 -10.24 -8.65
N SER A 96 -15.23 -9.44 -9.71
CA SER A 96 -16.36 -8.54 -9.97
C SER A 96 -17.23 -9.10 -11.08
N HIS A 97 -18.55 -9.14 -10.85
CA HIS A 97 -19.53 -9.65 -11.80
C HIS A 97 -20.25 -8.46 -12.47
N ASP A 98 -20.21 -8.39 -13.80
CA ASP A 98 -20.86 -7.33 -14.58
C ASP A 98 -21.34 -7.87 -15.93
N GLN A 99 -22.62 -7.65 -16.27
CA GLN A 99 -23.25 -8.05 -17.54
C GLN A 99 -23.03 -9.52 -17.96
N GLY A 100 -22.90 -10.44 -17.00
CA GLY A 100 -22.65 -11.87 -17.25
C GLY A 100 -21.17 -12.23 -17.45
N GLU A 101 -20.24 -11.29 -17.21
CA GLU A 101 -18.80 -11.51 -17.17
C GLU A 101 -18.26 -11.41 -15.74
N VAL A 102 -17.41 -12.38 -15.38
CA VAL A 102 -16.61 -12.39 -14.14
C VAL A 102 -15.24 -11.80 -14.47
N ARG A 103 -14.82 -10.77 -13.73
CA ARG A 103 -13.56 -10.05 -13.97
C ARG A 103 -12.69 -9.97 -12.71
N GLY A 104 -11.41 -10.27 -12.88
CA GLY A 104 -10.41 -10.23 -11.81
C GLY A 104 -10.64 -11.27 -10.72
N GLY A 105 -10.16 -10.98 -9.50
CA GLY A 105 -10.27 -11.87 -8.34
C GLY A 105 -9.01 -12.73 -8.12
N ALA A 106 -8.66 -12.94 -6.85
CA ALA A 106 -7.41 -13.59 -6.48
C ALA A 106 -7.42 -15.10 -6.73
N ALA A 107 -8.56 -15.77 -6.53
CA ALA A 107 -8.70 -17.20 -6.75
C ALA A 107 -8.71 -17.53 -8.26
N GLU A 108 -9.34 -16.68 -9.05
CA GLU A 108 -9.42 -16.73 -10.50
C GLU A 108 -8.05 -16.48 -11.13
N MET A 109 -7.33 -15.45 -10.65
CA MET A 109 -5.97 -15.15 -11.10
C MET A 109 -5.02 -16.31 -10.78
N LEU A 110 -5.12 -16.92 -9.59
CA LEU A 110 -4.30 -18.06 -9.22
C LEU A 110 -4.59 -19.30 -10.09
N ALA A 111 -5.86 -19.61 -10.34
CA ALA A 111 -6.23 -20.71 -11.23
C ALA A 111 -5.76 -20.47 -12.68
N HIS A 112 -5.87 -19.24 -13.18
CA HIS A 112 -5.33 -18.84 -14.48
C HIS A 112 -3.81 -19.04 -14.52
N TRP A 113 -3.06 -18.49 -13.56
CA TRP A 113 -1.60 -18.62 -13.50
C TRP A 113 -1.15 -20.09 -13.40
N MET A 114 -1.81 -20.90 -12.58
CA MET A 114 -1.49 -22.32 -12.44
C MET A 114 -1.74 -23.10 -13.75
N SER A 115 -2.87 -22.87 -14.41
CA SER A 115 -3.29 -23.63 -15.60
C SER A 115 -2.64 -23.15 -16.91
N ARG A 116 -2.35 -21.85 -17.05
CA ARG A 116 -1.84 -21.23 -18.29
C ARG A 116 -0.33 -20.99 -18.24
N GLU A 117 0.19 -20.56 -17.10
CA GLU A 117 1.60 -20.16 -16.94
C GLU A 117 2.46 -21.21 -16.22
N GLY A 118 1.86 -22.33 -15.79
CA GLY A 118 2.53 -23.32 -14.95
C GLY A 118 3.02 -22.71 -13.63
N HIS A 119 2.29 -21.73 -13.11
CA HIS A 119 2.68 -21.07 -11.87
C HIS A 119 2.60 -22.04 -10.68
N CYS A 120 3.57 -21.91 -9.78
CA CYS A 120 3.62 -22.69 -8.57
C CYS A 120 3.81 -21.76 -7.36
N PRO A 121 2.76 -21.54 -6.55
CA PRO A 121 2.79 -20.58 -5.45
C PRO A 121 3.66 -20.98 -4.25
N GLY A 122 4.25 -22.18 -4.27
CA GLY A 122 5.15 -22.65 -3.22
C GLY A 122 4.44 -23.09 -1.94
N PRO A 123 5.11 -23.09 -0.77
CA PRO A 123 4.65 -23.80 0.43
C PRO A 123 3.46 -23.16 1.16
N LYS A 124 3.09 -21.91 0.84
CA LYS A 124 1.84 -21.28 1.29
C LYS A 124 0.67 -21.47 0.30
N GLY A 125 0.93 -22.12 -0.83
CA GLY A 125 -0.03 -22.39 -1.89
C GLY A 125 -1.16 -23.34 -1.51
N PRO A 126 -1.94 -23.82 -2.49
CA PRO A 126 -3.02 -24.76 -2.25
C PRO A 126 -2.51 -26.05 -1.60
N PRO A 127 -3.22 -26.63 -0.62
CA PRO A 127 -2.72 -27.78 0.15
C PRO A 127 -2.49 -29.05 -0.70
N ASN A 128 -3.08 -29.10 -1.90
CA ASN A 128 -2.97 -30.21 -2.84
C ASN A 128 -1.93 -29.95 -3.95
N VAL A 129 -1.19 -28.84 -3.91
CA VAL A 129 -0.11 -28.51 -4.86
C VAL A 129 1.23 -28.74 -4.15
N PRO A 130 2.00 -29.78 -4.52
CA PRO A 130 3.32 -30.01 -3.95
C PRO A 130 4.24 -28.81 -4.17
N ALA A 131 5.09 -28.50 -3.19
CA ALA A 131 6.10 -27.46 -3.34
C ALA A 131 7.02 -27.79 -4.53
N CYS A 132 6.94 -26.98 -5.60
CA CYS A 132 7.70 -27.25 -6.80
C CYS A 132 9.20 -27.10 -6.56
N LYS A 133 9.97 -28.13 -6.92
CA LYS A 133 11.42 -28.19 -6.73
C LYS A 133 12.16 -27.11 -7.53
N ASP A 134 11.60 -26.69 -8.67
CA ASP A 134 12.20 -25.69 -9.56
C ASP A 134 11.13 -24.93 -10.38
N PRO A 135 10.46 -23.91 -9.79
CA PRO A 135 9.41 -23.17 -10.49
C PRO A 135 9.97 -22.33 -11.65
N GLY A 136 9.19 -22.22 -12.73
CA GLY A 136 9.52 -21.38 -13.90
C GLY A 136 9.02 -19.94 -13.82
N THR A 137 8.32 -19.57 -12.75
CA THR A 137 7.58 -18.30 -12.64
C THR A 137 7.97 -17.49 -11.40
N ILE A 138 7.81 -16.17 -11.49
CA ILE A 138 7.93 -15.24 -10.35
C ILE A 138 6.72 -14.30 -10.33
N ALA A 139 5.88 -14.39 -9.31
CA ALA A 139 4.80 -13.42 -9.07
C ALA A 139 5.37 -12.17 -8.35
N LEU A 140 5.08 -11.00 -8.91
CA LEU A 140 5.60 -9.69 -8.48
C LEU A 140 4.47 -8.67 -8.46
N SER A 141 4.53 -7.70 -7.53
CA SER A 141 3.56 -6.61 -7.45
C SER A 141 4.21 -5.23 -7.48
N GLY A 142 3.54 -4.26 -8.09
CA GLY A 142 3.90 -2.84 -8.07
C GLY A 142 3.50 -2.07 -6.81
N GLY A 143 2.97 -2.73 -5.76
CA GLY A 143 2.54 -2.07 -4.52
C GLY A 143 1.09 -1.59 -4.53
N ASP A 144 0.68 -0.88 -3.47
CA ASP A 144 -0.71 -0.53 -3.16
C ASP A 144 -1.63 -1.76 -3.07
N ASN A 145 -1.20 -2.70 -2.23
CA ASN A 145 -1.76 -4.04 -2.23
C ASN A 145 -3.16 -4.11 -1.58
N ALA A 146 -3.42 -3.30 -0.55
CA ALA A 146 -4.41 -3.65 0.48
C ALA A 146 -5.69 -2.79 0.59
N THR A 147 -5.70 -1.51 0.20
CA THR A 147 -6.79 -0.59 0.59
C THR A 147 -7.87 -0.41 -0.49
N GLY A 148 -9.10 -0.82 -0.21
CA GLY A 148 -10.20 -0.67 -1.16
C GLY A 148 -11.49 -1.33 -0.68
N PRO A 149 -11.94 -2.46 -1.27
CA PRO A 149 -13.13 -3.18 -0.81
C PRO A 149 -13.13 -3.45 0.70
N ALA A 150 -14.32 -3.35 1.30
CA ALA A 150 -14.50 -3.52 2.74
C ALA A 150 -13.98 -4.86 3.27
N ILE A 151 -14.03 -5.95 2.47
CA ILE A 151 -13.41 -7.25 2.82
C ILE A 151 -11.91 -7.14 3.13
N SER A 152 -11.19 -6.20 2.52
CA SER A 152 -9.79 -5.94 2.85
C SER A 152 -9.67 -4.83 3.90
N SER A 153 -10.31 -3.68 3.67
CA SER A 153 -10.11 -2.46 4.46
C SER A 153 -10.62 -2.57 5.90
N TYR A 154 -11.75 -3.24 6.13
CA TYR A 154 -12.28 -3.48 7.50
C TYR A 154 -11.35 -4.36 8.34
N PHE A 155 -10.75 -5.38 7.71
CA PHE A 155 -9.76 -6.25 8.33
C PHE A 155 -8.31 -5.74 8.14
N GLN A 156 -8.15 -4.43 7.87
CA GLN A 156 -6.86 -3.74 7.78
C GLN A 156 -5.84 -4.45 6.86
N GLY A 157 -6.30 -4.93 5.70
CA GLY A 157 -5.48 -5.56 4.66
C GLY A 157 -5.08 -7.02 4.89
N LEU A 158 -5.39 -7.61 6.04
CA LEU A 158 -4.98 -8.99 6.36
C LEU A 158 -5.49 -10.05 5.36
N PRO A 159 -6.76 -10.02 4.89
CA PRO A 159 -7.27 -11.04 3.95
C PRO A 159 -6.55 -11.01 2.61
N MET A 160 -6.21 -9.80 2.12
CA MET A 160 -5.43 -9.63 0.90
C MET A 160 -3.98 -10.09 1.10
N ALA A 161 -3.37 -9.82 2.26
CA ALA A 161 -2.04 -10.31 2.59
C ALA A 161 -1.97 -11.85 2.63
N GLU A 162 -2.96 -12.51 3.24
CA GLU A 162 -3.08 -13.98 3.21
C GLU A 162 -3.22 -14.50 1.77
N ALA A 163 -4.02 -13.84 0.94
CA ALA A 163 -4.19 -14.19 -0.47
C ALA A 163 -2.89 -14.04 -1.26
N MET A 164 -2.15 -12.95 -1.12
CA MET A 164 -0.83 -12.79 -1.76
C MET A 164 0.14 -13.91 -1.36
N GLY A 165 0.11 -14.32 -0.09
CA GLY A 165 0.89 -15.46 0.39
C GLY A 165 0.48 -16.79 -0.28
N ARG A 166 -0.82 -17.02 -0.45
CA ARG A 166 -1.37 -18.20 -1.16
C ARG A 166 -1.13 -18.17 -2.68
N MET A 167 -1.03 -16.98 -3.26
CA MET A 167 -0.71 -16.74 -4.67
C MET A 167 0.81 -16.75 -4.96
N GLY A 168 1.67 -16.94 -3.95
CA GLY A 168 3.11 -17.08 -4.16
C GLY A 168 3.84 -15.81 -4.61
N TYR A 169 3.29 -14.62 -4.31
CA TYR A 169 3.99 -13.36 -4.56
C TYR A 169 5.35 -13.38 -3.85
N THR A 170 6.42 -13.17 -4.62
CA THR A 170 7.78 -13.25 -4.09
C THR A 170 8.28 -11.89 -3.61
N ALA A 171 7.93 -10.82 -4.34
CA ALA A 171 8.23 -9.45 -3.97
C ALA A 171 7.12 -8.47 -4.38
N SER A 172 7.05 -7.34 -3.66
CA SER A 172 6.18 -6.20 -3.97
C SER A 172 7.00 -4.92 -3.87
N ALA A 173 6.76 -3.92 -4.71
CA ALA A 173 7.22 -2.57 -4.44
C ALA A 173 6.46 -1.99 -3.23
N PHE A 174 7.02 -0.99 -2.57
CA PHE A 174 6.27 -0.22 -1.58
C PHE A 174 5.51 0.91 -2.28
N GLY A 175 4.18 0.85 -2.26
CA GLY A 175 3.30 1.94 -2.65
C GLY A 175 2.92 2.84 -1.48
N ASN A 176 2.21 3.93 -1.78
CA ASN A 176 1.85 4.93 -0.77
C ASN A 176 0.78 4.41 0.22
N HIS A 177 -0.09 3.50 -0.22
CA HIS A 177 -1.18 2.96 0.60
C HIS A 177 -0.77 1.78 1.51
N GLU A 178 0.48 1.30 1.45
CA GLU A 178 0.99 0.25 2.36
C GLU A 178 0.93 0.62 3.86
N PHE A 179 0.91 1.91 4.20
CA PHE A 179 0.75 2.41 5.58
C PHE A 179 -0.67 2.90 5.91
N ASP A 180 -1.69 2.61 5.08
CA ASP A 180 -3.06 3.05 5.35
C ASP A 180 -3.67 2.52 6.65
N PHE A 181 -3.15 1.39 7.14
CA PHE A 181 -3.52 0.78 8.42
C PHE A 181 -2.41 0.91 9.48
N GLY A 182 -1.53 1.91 9.30
CA GLY A 182 -0.37 2.15 10.14
C GLY A 182 0.78 1.16 9.92
N ARG A 183 1.92 1.45 10.55
CA ARG A 183 3.16 0.64 10.45
C ARG A 183 2.98 -0.77 11.02
N GLU A 184 2.22 -0.90 12.10
CA GLU A 184 1.88 -2.19 12.69
C GLU A 184 1.05 -3.04 11.73
N GLY A 185 0.08 -2.42 11.04
CA GLY A 185 -0.70 -3.06 9.97
C GLY A 185 0.20 -3.56 8.84
N PHE A 186 1.12 -2.73 8.36
CA PHE A 186 2.11 -3.12 7.36
C PHE A 186 2.99 -4.29 7.82
N VAL A 187 3.59 -4.22 9.01
CA VAL A 187 4.47 -5.28 9.55
C VAL A 187 3.71 -6.61 9.70
N ARG A 188 2.48 -6.57 10.22
CA ARG A 188 1.58 -7.72 10.32
C ARG A 188 1.26 -8.32 8.95
N ASN A 189 0.87 -7.49 7.98
CA ASN A 189 0.46 -7.94 6.65
C ASN A 189 1.67 -8.47 5.84
N ARG A 190 2.84 -7.85 5.97
CA ARG A 190 4.13 -8.35 5.45
C ARG A 190 4.47 -9.72 6.02
N ALA A 191 4.29 -9.94 7.32
CA ALA A 191 4.53 -11.24 7.94
C ALA A 191 3.51 -12.32 7.50
N ALA A 192 2.22 -11.97 7.47
CA ALA A 192 1.14 -12.86 7.05
C ALA A 192 1.31 -13.34 5.60
N SER A 193 1.57 -12.42 4.68
CA SER A 193 1.86 -12.72 3.28
C SER A 193 3.20 -13.46 3.11
N GLY A 194 4.27 -13.01 3.77
CA GLY A 194 5.64 -13.47 3.54
C GLY A 194 6.29 -12.83 2.30
N VAL A 195 5.67 -11.80 1.73
CA VAL A 195 6.16 -11.08 0.55
C VAL A 195 7.37 -10.21 0.92
N THR A 196 8.38 -10.19 0.04
CA THR A 196 9.52 -9.27 0.20
C THR A 196 9.15 -7.90 -0.35
N TYR A 197 8.79 -6.96 0.53
CA TYR A 197 8.58 -5.56 0.14
C TYR A 197 9.93 -4.87 -0.14
N LEU A 198 10.00 -4.12 -1.23
CA LEU A 198 11.21 -3.48 -1.76
C LEU A 198 11.00 -1.97 -1.96
N ALA A 199 11.98 -1.16 -1.53
CA ALA A 199 11.99 0.28 -1.80
C ALA A 199 13.41 0.86 -1.74
N ALA A 200 14.01 1.15 -2.89
CA ALA A 200 15.36 1.67 -2.99
C ALA A 200 15.51 3.09 -2.44
N ASN A 201 14.43 3.89 -2.48
CA ASN A 201 14.40 5.28 -2.05
C ASN A 201 13.89 5.50 -0.62
N LEU A 202 13.16 4.55 -0.01
CA LEU A 202 12.70 4.69 1.39
C LEU A 202 13.89 4.67 2.36
N LYS A 203 14.02 5.70 3.18
CA LYS A 203 15.06 5.86 4.21
C LYS A 203 14.43 6.05 5.59
N VAL A 204 14.83 5.20 6.53
CA VAL A 204 14.57 5.42 7.96
C VAL A 204 15.59 6.44 8.48
N VAL A 205 15.12 7.55 9.03
CA VAL A 205 15.93 8.72 9.44
C VAL A 205 15.65 9.11 10.89
N GLY A 206 16.56 9.86 11.52
CA GLY A 206 16.32 10.44 12.86
C GLY A 206 16.14 9.44 14.01
N GLY A 207 16.52 8.18 13.84
CA GLY A 207 16.22 7.11 14.81
C GLY A 207 14.82 6.49 14.65
N GLY A 208 14.17 6.72 13.51
CA GLY A 208 12.84 6.19 13.18
C GLY A 208 12.73 4.66 13.12
N PRO A 209 11.54 4.14 12.78
CA PRO A 209 11.17 2.72 12.89
C PRO A 209 12.10 1.81 12.09
N ALA A 210 12.84 0.93 12.76
CA ALA A 210 13.80 0.03 12.10
C ALA A 210 13.11 -1.15 11.40
N GLU A 211 11.94 -1.55 11.91
CA GLU A 211 11.10 -2.67 11.47
C GLU A 211 10.45 -2.45 10.10
N VAL A 212 10.27 -1.19 9.68
CA VAL A 212 9.79 -0.84 8.33
C VAL A 212 10.92 -0.58 7.33
N ARG A 213 12.19 -0.83 7.70
CA ARG A 213 13.30 -0.77 6.74
C ARG A 213 13.11 -1.85 5.66
N LEU A 214 13.18 -1.43 4.41
CA LEU A 214 13.09 -2.29 3.24
C LEU A 214 14.45 -2.35 2.51
N PRO A 215 14.81 -3.49 1.91
CA PRO A 215 15.92 -3.54 0.96
C PRO A 215 15.53 -2.84 -0.35
N GLY A 216 16.51 -2.29 -1.06
CA GLY A 216 16.28 -1.67 -2.36
C GLY A 216 16.11 -2.67 -3.50
N PHE A 217 16.65 -3.87 -3.34
CA PHE A 217 16.53 -4.97 -4.29
C PHE A 217 16.63 -6.34 -3.59
N THR A 218 16.27 -7.39 -4.30
CA THR A 218 16.51 -8.79 -3.94
C THR A 218 16.94 -9.60 -5.16
N VAL A 219 17.44 -10.82 -4.96
CA VAL A 219 17.75 -11.77 -6.04
C VAL A 219 16.96 -13.05 -5.81
N ILE A 220 16.19 -13.46 -6.81
CA ILE A 220 15.30 -14.62 -6.77
C ILE A 220 15.82 -15.68 -7.73
N GLU A 221 15.92 -16.93 -7.28
CA GLU A 221 16.38 -18.05 -8.11
C GLU A 221 15.21 -18.87 -8.68
N ARG A 222 15.25 -19.14 -9.98
CA ARG A 222 14.29 -19.96 -10.75
C ARG A 222 15.03 -20.64 -11.90
N ARG A 223 14.88 -21.94 -12.11
CA ARG A 223 15.53 -22.71 -13.20
C ARG A 223 17.05 -22.55 -13.23
N GLY A 224 17.66 -22.45 -12.05
CA GLY A 224 19.09 -22.16 -11.89
C GLY A 224 19.53 -20.76 -12.35
N LEU A 225 18.59 -19.89 -12.73
CA LEU A 225 18.80 -18.49 -13.11
C LEU A 225 18.51 -17.56 -11.93
N ARG A 226 19.24 -16.45 -11.87
CA ARG A 226 19.24 -15.46 -10.78
C ARG A 226 18.63 -14.17 -11.31
N ILE A 227 17.42 -13.85 -10.88
CA ILE A 227 16.68 -12.67 -11.32
C ILE A 227 16.79 -11.59 -10.24
N GLY A 228 17.47 -10.50 -10.54
CA GLY A 228 17.53 -9.32 -9.68
C GLY A 228 16.24 -8.51 -9.82
N VAL A 229 15.61 -8.16 -8.70
CA VAL A 229 14.38 -7.36 -8.65
C VAL A 229 14.64 -6.14 -7.78
N ILE A 230 14.59 -4.94 -8.36
CA ILE A 230 14.67 -3.65 -7.67
C ILE A 230 13.25 -3.18 -7.35
N GLY A 231 13.04 -2.60 -6.17
CA GLY A 231 11.79 -1.92 -5.81
C GLY A 231 11.95 -0.41 -5.73
N LEU A 232 10.93 0.33 -6.09
CA LEU A 232 10.88 1.80 -5.99
C LEU A 232 9.50 2.26 -5.53
N ALA A 233 9.45 3.20 -4.60
CA ALA A 233 8.21 3.87 -4.17
C ALA A 233 8.11 5.25 -4.82
N THR A 234 6.90 5.76 -5.05
CA THR A 234 6.74 7.15 -5.52
C THR A 234 7.19 8.17 -4.48
N GLU A 235 7.90 9.22 -4.91
CA GLU A 235 8.19 10.41 -4.11
C GLU A 235 6.92 11.12 -3.62
N ASP A 236 5.80 10.99 -4.35
CA ASP A 236 4.51 11.58 -3.98
C ASP A 236 3.88 10.96 -2.73
N THR A 237 4.44 9.89 -2.16
CA THR A 237 3.88 9.15 -1.01
C THR A 237 3.49 10.06 0.17
N LEU A 238 4.28 11.08 0.49
CA LEU A 238 3.98 12.01 1.59
C LEU A 238 2.84 12.99 1.28
N ARG A 239 2.40 13.06 0.02
CA ARG A 239 1.28 13.87 -0.47
C ARG A 239 0.03 13.01 -0.73
N THR A 240 0.20 11.76 -1.19
CA THR A 240 -0.89 10.85 -1.57
C THR A 240 -1.31 9.88 -0.46
N ALA A 241 -0.57 9.80 0.65
CA ALA A 241 -0.95 9.09 1.87
C ALA A 241 -0.79 9.98 3.11
N MET A 242 -1.31 9.52 4.25
CA MET A 242 -1.33 10.30 5.50
C MET A 242 0.09 10.51 6.05
N ALA A 243 0.65 11.70 5.82
CA ALA A 243 2.06 12.04 6.08
C ALA A 243 2.54 11.75 7.51
N SER A 244 1.68 11.91 8.52
CA SER A 244 2.02 11.60 9.93
C SER A 244 2.44 10.14 10.13
N ARG A 245 1.93 9.21 9.32
CA ARG A 245 2.31 7.78 9.36
C ARG A 245 3.73 7.52 8.87
N PHE A 246 4.40 8.53 8.29
CA PHE A 246 5.77 8.49 7.78
C PHE A 246 6.77 9.30 8.65
N GLU A 247 6.40 9.75 9.86
CA GLU A 247 7.34 10.39 10.79
C GLU A 247 8.62 9.54 11.02
N GLY A 248 9.81 10.11 10.80
CA GLY A 248 11.09 9.39 10.87
C GLY A 248 11.41 8.56 9.61
N ILE A 249 10.68 8.78 8.52
CA ILE A 249 10.90 8.16 7.21
C ILE A 249 10.98 9.28 6.16
N ALA A 250 11.90 9.13 5.21
CA ALA A 250 12.07 10.05 4.08
C ALA A 250 12.17 9.23 2.79
N PHE A 251 11.75 9.83 1.68
CA PHE A 251 11.95 9.27 0.34
C PHE A 251 13.10 10.04 -0.34
N GLU A 252 14.13 9.31 -0.78
CA GLU A 252 15.14 9.83 -1.68
C GLU A 252 14.53 10.03 -3.08
N ALA A 253 15.06 10.97 -3.87
CA ALA A 253 14.60 11.14 -5.24
C ALA A 253 14.76 9.84 -6.05
N GLU A 254 13.74 9.48 -6.84
CA GLU A 254 13.61 8.21 -7.54
C GLU A 254 14.82 7.90 -8.42
N GLU A 255 15.17 8.83 -9.32
CA GLU A 255 16.32 8.73 -10.21
C GLU A 255 17.62 8.53 -9.42
N LYS A 256 17.85 9.35 -8.38
CA LYS A 256 19.04 9.26 -7.53
C LYS A 256 19.13 7.94 -6.75
N ALA A 257 17.98 7.39 -6.34
CA ALA A 257 17.92 6.09 -5.69
C ALA A 257 18.22 4.95 -6.68
N LEU A 258 17.77 5.08 -7.94
CA LEU A 258 18.07 4.15 -9.03
C LEU A 258 19.54 4.20 -9.45
N GLU A 259 20.12 5.38 -9.64
CA GLU A 259 21.56 5.61 -9.92
C GLU A 259 22.47 4.86 -8.92
N ARG A 260 22.05 4.79 -7.66
CA ARG A 260 22.75 4.04 -6.60
C ARG A 260 22.44 2.55 -6.61
N VAL A 261 21.17 2.15 -6.64
CA VAL A 261 20.76 0.76 -6.43
C VAL A 261 20.99 -0.14 -7.65
N VAL A 262 20.93 0.39 -8.87
CA VAL A 262 21.13 -0.41 -10.10
C VAL A 262 22.56 -0.97 -10.17
N PRO A 263 23.64 -0.17 -9.94
CA PRO A 263 24.98 -0.72 -9.81
C PRO A 263 25.15 -1.71 -8.64
N GLU A 264 24.49 -1.48 -7.50
CA GLU A 264 24.50 -2.41 -6.36
C GLU A 264 23.88 -3.76 -6.72
N ALA A 265 22.75 -3.76 -7.44
CA ALA A 265 22.08 -4.96 -7.90
C ALA A 265 22.88 -5.70 -8.98
N TRP A 266 23.54 -5.01 -9.91
CA TRP A 266 24.43 -5.64 -10.89
C TRP A 266 25.66 -6.30 -10.25
N ARG A 267 26.20 -5.77 -9.14
CA ARG A 267 27.28 -6.42 -8.38
C ARG A 267 26.86 -7.74 -7.72
N ALA A 268 25.56 -8.00 -7.58
CA ALA A 268 25.07 -9.32 -7.16
C ALA A 268 25.12 -10.37 -8.27
N GLU A 269 25.56 -10.02 -9.49
CA GLU A 269 25.65 -10.85 -10.70
C GLU A 269 24.36 -11.59 -11.13
N PRO A 270 23.19 -10.92 -11.17
CA PRO A 270 21.98 -11.54 -11.70
C PRO A 270 22.09 -11.75 -13.22
N ASP A 271 21.35 -12.72 -13.75
CA ASP A 271 21.29 -12.98 -15.19
C ASP A 271 20.31 -12.05 -15.92
N ALA A 272 19.27 -11.60 -15.21
CA ALA A 272 18.36 -10.54 -15.64
C ALA A 272 18.11 -9.59 -14.46
N LEU A 273 17.99 -8.29 -14.74
CA LEU A 273 17.68 -7.27 -13.73
C LEU A 273 16.38 -6.57 -14.13
N VAL A 274 15.43 -6.50 -13.21
CA VAL A 274 14.11 -5.86 -13.44
C VAL A 274 13.79 -4.87 -12.33
N LEU A 275 12.94 -3.89 -12.66
CA LEU A 275 12.44 -2.90 -11.73
C LEU A 275 10.92 -3.10 -11.56
N ILE A 276 10.46 -3.15 -10.32
CA ILE A 276 9.05 -3.00 -9.96
C ILE A 276 8.91 -1.67 -9.21
N ALA A 277 8.10 -0.76 -9.74
CA ALA A 277 7.99 0.60 -9.24
C ALA A 277 6.54 0.96 -9.00
N HIS A 278 6.24 1.46 -7.79
CA HIS A 278 4.98 2.10 -7.50
C HIS A 278 4.97 3.54 -8.02
N GLU A 279 5.06 3.69 -9.35
CA GLU A 279 5.02 5.00 -10.01
C GLU A 279 4.47 4.89 -11.45
N CYS A 280 3.89 5.99 -11.91
CA CYS A 280 3.31 6.16 -13.23
C CYS A 280 4.37 5.96 -14.35
N PRO A 281 4.08 5.19 -15.41
CA PRO A 281 4.97 5.05 -16.56
C PRO A 281 5.49 6.38 -17.13
N ASP A 282 4.65 7.42 -17.23
CA ASP A 282 5.03 8.72 -17.80
C ASP A 282 6.13 9.45 -17.00
N LYS A 283 6.24 9.20 -15.68
CA LYS A 283 7.31 9.74 -14.82
C LYS A 283 8.58 8.87 -14.90
N LEU A 284 8.42 7.56 -14.98
CA LEU A 284 9.55 6.61 -15.11
C LEU A 284 10.24 6.73 -16.48
N GLN A 285 9.47 6.93 -17.56
CA GLN A 285 9.98 7.02 -18.93
C GLN A 285 11.14 8.02 -19.13
N PRO A 286 11.06 9.30 -18.71
CA PRO A 286 12.17 10.24 -18.89
C PRO A 286 13.41 9.90 -18.06
N VAL A 287 13.26 9.25 -16.89
CA VAL A 287 14.39 8.76 -16.08
C VAL A 287 15.09 7.61 -16.80
N LEU A 288 14.34 6.58 -17.19
CA LEU A 288 14.85 5.43 -17.93
C LEU A 288 15.52 5.81 -19.25
N ALA A 289 15.01 6.84 -19.94
CA ALA A 289 15.57 7.31 -21.21
C ALA A 289 16.94 7.98 -21.06
N ARG A 290 17.27 8.52 -19.87
CA ARG A 290 18.60 9.06 -19.56
C ARG A 290 19.61 7.97 -19.19
N HIS A 291 19.14 6.79 -18.81
CA HIS A 291 19.95 5.72 -18.24
C HIS A 291 19.88 4.36 -18.99
N PRO A 292 20.12 4.32 -20.31
CA PRO A 292 20.13 3.06 -21.07
C PRO A 292 21.22 2.07 -20.60
N GLU A 293 22.26 2.55 -19.91
CA GLU A 293 23.33 1.72 -19.33
C GLU A 293 22.86 0.84 -18.17
N TRP A 294 21.69 1.11 -17.57
CA TRP A 294 21.10 0.27 -16.52
C TRP A 294 20.69 -1.12 -17.01
N ARG A 295 20.43 -1.29 -18.32
CA ARG A 295 20.11 -2.57 -18.98
C ARG A 295 19.01 -3.39 -18.28
N LEU A 296 17.96 -2.72 -17.83
CA LEU A 296 16.81 -3.38 -17.23
C LEU A 296 16.10 -4.24 -18.28
N SER A 297 15.80 -5.49 -17.93
CA SER A 297 15.11 -6.43 -18.83
C SER A 297 13.60 -6.20 -18.86
N PHE A 298 13.06 -5.54 -17.83
CA PHE A 298 11.65 -5.18 -17.65
C PHE A 298 11.51 -4.08 -16.60
N VAL A 299 10.55 -3.17 -16.78
CA VAL A 299 10.07 -2.23 -15.78
C VAL A 299 8.55 -2.34 -15.62
N GLY A 300 8.12 -2.68 -14.42
CA GLY A 300 6.72 -2.59 -13.99
C GLY A 300 6.45 -1.22 -13.37
N GLY A 301 5.40 -0.54 -13.83
CA GLY A 301 4.86 0.68 -13.21
C GLY A 301 3.57 0.39 -12.44
N GLY A 302 3.06 1.40 -11.72
CA GLY A 302 1.90 1.32 -10.83
C GLY A 302 1.25 2.70 -10.61
N HIS A 303 0.59 2.89 -9.48
CA HIS A 303 0.09 4.17 -8.91
C HIS A 303 -1.06 4.85 -9.66
N CYS A 304 -1.03 4.88 -11.00
CA CYS A 304 -1.98 5.62 -11.82
C CYS A 304 -3.23 4.84 -12.27
N HIS A 305 -3.40 3.59 -11.84
CA HIS A 305 -4.58 2.76 -12.10
C HIS A 305 -4.99 2.61 -13.59
N ARG A 306 -4.05 2.77 -14.52
CA ARG A 306 -4.30 2.73 -15.98
C ARG A 306 -3.40 1.70 -16.65
N THR A 307 -3.94 1.02 -17.64
CA THR A 307 -3.16 0.15 -18.53
C THR A 307 -2.19 1.00 -19.35
N SER A 308 -0.96 0.50 -19.50
CA SER A 308 0.07 1.07 -20.36
C SER A 308 1.04 -0.02 -20.79
N ASN A 309 1.30 -0.13 -22.08
CA ASN A 309 2.26 -1.07 -22.65
C ASN A 309 3.21 -0.28 -23.58
N THR A 310 4.33 0.16 -23.02
CA THR A 310 5.29 1.06 -23.68
C THR A 310 6.70 0.50 -23.61
N ARG A 311 7.65 1.16 -24.27
CA ARG A 311 9.07 0.83 -24.21
C ARG A 311 9.94 2.07 -24.11
N VAL A 312 11.09 1.93 -23.46
CA VAL A 312 12.14 2.95 -23.40
C VAL A 312 13.40 2.34 -24.00
N GLY A 313 13.69 2.70 -25.25
CA GLY A 313 14.58 1.90 -26.10
C GLY A 313 14.02 0.48 -26.22
N ASP A 314 14.85 -0.53 -25.94
CA ASP A 314 14.44 -1.93 -25.96
C ASP A 314 13.69 -2.38 -24.68
N THR A 315 13.81 -1.62 -23.59
CA THR A 315 13.27 -2.00 -22.27
C THR A 315 11.74 -1.86 -22.23
N PRO A 316 10.97 -2.92 -21.93
CA PRO A 316 9.53 -2.80 -21.71
C PRO A 316 9.21 -2.03 -20.43
N LEU A 317 8.26 -1.10 -20.52
CA LEU A 317 7.70 -0.32 -19.42
C LEU A 317 6.18 -0.51 -19.42
N ILE A 318 5.68 -1.30 -18.46
CA ILE A 318 4.29 -1.78 -18.46
C ILE A 318 3.62 -1.51 -17.12
N ASN A 319 2.43 -0.90 -17.16
CA ASN A 319 1.46 -0.96 -16.07
C ASN A 319 0.28 -1.84 -16.56
N PRO A 320 0.00 -2.99 -15.94
CA PRO A 320 -1.08 -3.89 -16.37
C PRO A 320 -2.48 -3.39 -16.02
N GLY A 321 -2.65 -2.33 -15.23
CA GLY A 321 -3.93 -1.89 -14.70
C GLY A 321 -4.00 -2.05 -13.18
N TRP A 322 -5.16 -2.45 -12.65
CA TRP A 322 -5.43 -2.48 -11.20
C TRP A 322 -6.49 -3.54 -10.84
N LYS A 323 -6.76 -3.71 -9.53
CA LYS A 323 -7.82 -4.61 -9.00
C LYS A 323 -7.69 -6.10 -9.31
N LEU A 324 -6.48 -6.60 -9.58
CA LEU A 324 -6.25 -7.97 -10.07
C LEU A 324 -7.07 -8.32 -11.34
N ARG A 325 -7.48 -7.34 -12.15
CA ARG A 325 -8.23 -7.59 -13.40
C ARG A 325 -7.36 -8.04 -14.56
N SER A 326 -6.04 -7.94 -14.40
CA SER A 326 -5.05 -8.17 -15.45
C SER A 326 -3.67 -8.30 -14.82
N TYR A 327 -2.73 -8.89 -15.57
CA TYR A 327 -1.32 -8.96 -15.20
C TYR A 327 -0.44 -8.79 -16.44
N ALA A 328 0.78 -8.28 -16.26
CA ALA A 328 1.80 -8.27 -17.29
C ALA A 328 2.55 -9.61 -17.24
N ARG A 329 2.43 -10.36 -18.32
CA ARG A 329 3.13 -11.62 -18.58
C ARG A 329 4.44 -11.29 -19.28
N VAL A 330 5.57 -11.51 -18.61
CA VAL A 330 6.91 -11.16 -19.12
C VAL A 330 7.75 -12.42 -19.23
N VAL A 331 8.02 -12.87 -20.44
CA VAL A 331 8.83 -14.08 -20.70
C VAL A 331 10.26 -13.65 -21.02
N LEU A 332 11.20 -14.09 -20.17
CA LEU A 332 12.64 -13.84 -20.31
C LEU A 332 13.34 -15.15 -20.71
N ASP A 333 13.89 -15.19 -21.92
CA ASP A 333 14.80 -16.28 -22.32
C ASP A 333 16.22 -15.88 -21.97
N VAL A 334 16.92 -16.71 -21.19
CA VAL A 334 18.20 -16.35 -20.59
C VAL A 334 19.25 -17.41 -20.88
N ASP A 335 20.38 -16.99 -21.44
CA ASP A 335 21.58 -17.82 -21.60
C ASP A 335 22.66 -17.33 -20.60
N PRO A 336 22.80 -17.99 -19.44
CA PRO A 336 23.72 -17.55 -18.38
C PRO A 336 25.20 -17.69 -18.76
N ARG A 337 25.51 -18.34 -19.89
CA ARG A 337 26.87 -18.48 -20.45
C ARG A 337 27.33 -17.22 -21.18
N ARG A 338 26.40 -16.31 -21.52
CA ARG A 338 26.73 -15.00 -22.10
C ARG A 338 27.31 -14.06 -21.02
N ALA A 339 27.99 -13.01 -21.48
CA ALA A 339 28.52 -11.96 -20.61
C ALA A 339 27.42 -11.31 -19.74
N LEU A 340 27.77 -10.94 -18.50
CA LEU A 340 26.86 -10.25 -17.58
C LEU A 340 26.25 -8.99 -18.23
N GLY A 341 24.96 -8.76 -18.01
CA GLY A 341 24.23 -7.68 -18.69
C GLY A 341 24.03 -7.90 -20.20
N LYS A 342 24.22 -9.13 -20.71
CA LYS A 342 23.84 -9.63 -22.05
C LYS A 342 23.28 -11.06 -22.02
N ARG A 343 22.90 -11.57 -20.83
CA ARG A 343 22.42 -12.95 -20.62
C ARG A 343 20.98 -13.15 -21.07
N VAL A 344 20.12 -12.12 -20.93
CA VAL A 344 18.80 -12.12 -21.58
C VAL A 344 18.96 -12.10 -23.09
N VAL A 345 18.36 -13.08 -23.76
CA VAL A 345 18.37 -13.29 -25.21
C VAL A 345 17.18 -12.60 -25.85
N SER A 346 16.01 -12.72 -25.22
CA SER A 346 14.74 -12.16 -25.67
C SER A 346 13.85 -11.83 -24.45
N THR A 347 13.04 -10.79 -24.61
CA THR A 347 11.96 -10.43 -23.68
C THR A 347 10.66 -10.26 -24.44
N SER A 348 9.72 -11.19 -24.24
CA SER A 348 8.34 -11.09 -24.74
C SER A 348 7.41 -10.58 -23.65
N THR A 349 6.42 -9.78 -24.01
CA THR A 349 5.54 -9.07 -23.06
C THR A 349 4.10 -8.98 -23.56
N GLU A 350 3.16 -9.30 -22.68
CA GLU A 350 1.71 -9.24 -22.93
C GLU A 350 1.00 -8.72 -21.68
N ILE A 351 -0.05 -7.91 -21.83
CA ILE A 351 -1.01 -7.66 -20.74
C ILE A 351 -2.14 -8.66 -20.95
N VAL A 352 -2.29 -9.58 -20.00
CA VAL A 352 -3.35 -10.59 -20.01
C VAL A 352 -4.49 -10.09 -19.13
N GLU A 353 -5.65 -9.83 -19.74
CA GLU A 353 -6.88 -9.51 -19.01
C GLU A 353 -7.54 -10.79 -18.49
N LEU A 354 -8.08 -10.72 -17.27
CA LEU A 354 -8.78 -11.81 -16.60
C LEU A 354 -10.29 -11.54 -16.62
N SER A 355 -10.93 -12.02 -17.69
CA SER A 355 -12.39 -12.01 -17.87
C SER A 355 -12.89 -13.36 -18.35
N HIS A 356 -14.00 -13.84 -17.78
CA HIS A 356 -14.63 -15.10 -18.14
C HIS A 356 -16.16 -14.98 -18.10
N PRO A 357 -16.90 -15.67 -19.00
CA PRO A 357 -18.33 -15.81 -18.87
C PRO A 357 -18.75 -16.39 -17.52
N GLU A 358 -19.86 -15.91 -16.98
CA GLU A 358 -20.40 -16.34 -15.70
C GLU A 358 -20.70 -17.85 -15.66
N GLY A 359 -20.41 -18.48 -14.52
CA GLY A 359 -20.48 -19.93 -14.36
C GLY A 359 -19.32 -20.71 -14.99
N GLN A 360 -18.41 -20.06 -15.74
CA GLN A 360 -17.24 -20.71 -16.38
C GLN A 360 -15.90 -20.24 -15.83
N ALA A 361 -15.86 -19.24 -14.95
CA ALA A 361 -14.63 -18.72 -14.35
C ALA A 361 -13.92 -19.80 -13.51
N PRO A 362 -12.72 -20.26 -13.90
CA PRO A 362 -11.95 -21.19 -13.08
C PRO A 362 -11.38 -20.44 -11.87
N ALA A 363 -11.57 -20.98 -10.66
CA ALA A 363 -11.05 -20.41 -9.42
C ALA A 363 -10.31 -21.46 -8.60
N GLU A 364 -9.20 -21.07 -7.95
CA GLU A 364 -8.45 -21.96 -7.06
C GLU A 364 -9.25 -22.17 -5.77
N GLU A 365 -9.72 -23.39 -5.54
CA GLU A 365 -10.69 -23.69 -4.49
C GLU A 365 -10.23 -23.31 -3.07
N GLY A 366 -8.94 -23.49 -2.76
CA GLY A 366 -8.36 -23.19 -1.45
C GLY A 366 -8.45 -21.70 -1.13
N LEU A 367 -8.04 -20.87 -2.08
CA LEU A 367 -8.12 -19.42 -2.01
C LEU A 367 -9.58 -18.95 -2.07
N ALA A 368 -10.42 -19.50 -2.95
CA ALA A 368 -11.85 -19.18 -3.02
C ALA A 368 -12.57 -19.45 -1.68
N ARG A 369 -12.34 -20.61 -1.05
CA ARG A 369 -12.86 -20.92 0.30
C ARG A 369 -12.33 -19.96 1.37
N SER A 370 -11.05 -19.59 1.30
CA SER A 370 -10.44 -18.63 2.23
C SER A 370 -11.10 -17.25 2.10
N SER A 371 -11.32 -16.78 0.87
CA SER A 371 -11.99 -15.51 0.57
C SER A 371 -13.45 -15.50 0.99
N ALA A 372 -14.19 -16.59 0.76
CA ALA A 372 -15.57 -16.75 1.22
C ALA A 372 -15.69 -16.67 2.75
N ALA A 373 -14.79 -17.34 3.49
CA ALA A 373 -14.76 -17.28 4.95
C ALA A 373 -14.47 -15.84 5.48
N TRP A 374 -13.68 -15.05 4.75
CA TRP A 374 -13.47 -13.63 5.05
C TRP A 374 -14.71 -12.78 4.71
N GLN A 375 -15.41 -13.06 3.60
CA GLN A 375 -16.67 -12.39 3.27
C GLN A 375 -17.75 -12.65 4.33
N GLU A 376 -17.92 -13.90 4.79
CA GLU A 376 -18.86 -14.19 5.87
C GLU A 376 -18.57 -13.43 7.16
N ARG A 377 -17.28 -13.24 7.49
CA ARG A 377 -16.87 -12.42 8.65
C ARG A 377 -17.21 -10.95 8.45
N LEU A 378 -17.10 -10.45 7.22
CA LEU A 378 -17.52 -9.09 6.86
C LEU A 378 -19.03 -8.94 6.99
N GLU A 379 -19.83 -9.87 6.46
CA GLU A 379 -21.29 -9.81 6.53
C GLU A 379 -21.79 -9.83 7.98
N ARG A 380 -21.20 -10.67 8.84
CA ARG A 380 -21.52 -10.70 10.28
C ARG A 380 -21.19 -9.38 11.01
N ALA A 381 -20.26 -8.58 10.50
CA ALA A 381 -19.83 -7.33 11.11
C ALA A 381 -20.53 -6.08 10.52
N LEU A 382 -20.72 -6.06 9.20
CA LEU A 382 -21.10 -4.88 8.41
C LEU A 382 -22.21 -5.14 7.37
N GLY A 383 -22.79 -6.34 7.33
CA GLY A 383 -23.89 -6.71 6.41
C GLY A 383 -25.25 -6.10 6.75
N GLU A 384 -25.35 -5.33 7.84
CA GLU A 384 -26.56 -4.58 8.19
C GLU A 384 -26.94 -3.60 7.06
N ARG A 385 -28.13 -3.79 6.49
CA ARG A 385 -28.72 -2.88 5.51
C ARG A 385 -29.17 -1.59 6.18
N ILE A 386 -28.66 -0.46 5.67
CA ILE A 386 -28.92 0.89 6.18
C ILE A 386 -29.75 1.76 5.22
N GLY A 387 -29.89 1.37 3.94
CA GLY A 387 -30.67 2.12 2.95
C GLY A 387 -30.79 1.44 1.59
N TYR A 388 -31.24 2.20 0.59
CA TYR A 388 -31.34 1.80 -0.82
C TYR A 388 -30.94 2.94 -1.76
N THR A 389 -30.29 2.61 -2.88
CA THR A 389 -29.80 3.54 -3.93
C THR A 389 -30.28 3.09 -5.32
N GLY A 390 -30.50 4.06 -6.22
CA GLY A 390 -30.69 3.83 -7.65
C GLY A 390 -29.40 3.39 -8.38
N GLY A 391 -28.25 3.66 -7.77
CA GLY A 391 -26.89 3.46 -8.26
C GLY A 391 -26.17 4.81 -8.36
N MET A 392 -24.98 4.94 -7.79
CA MET A 392 -24.19 6.18 -7.81
C MET A 392 -22.76 5.91 -8.31
N GLU A 393 -22.39 6.52 -9.43
CA GLU A 393 -21.03 6.42 -9.97
C GLU A 393 -19.99 7.07 -9.05
N ARG A 394 -18.74 6.57 -9.08
CA ARG A 394 -17.65 6.99 -8.17
C ARG A 394 -17.45 8.51 -8.18
N ASP A 395 -17.42 9.11 -9.36
CA ASP A 395 -17.14 10.53 -9.55
C ASP A 395 -18.44 11.37 -9.70
N SER A 396 -19.59 10.82 -9.29
CA SER A 396 -20.90 11.49 -9.36
C SER A 396 -21.06 12.60 -8.30
N ARG A 397 -21.92 13.58 -8.62
CA ARG A 397 -22.30 14.63 -7.65
C ARG A 397 -23.18 14.04 -6.55
N GLU A 398 -23.94 13.00 -6.86
CA GLU A 398 -24.86 12.29 -5.98
C GLU A 398 -24.09 11.60 -4.84
N LEU A 399 -23.07 10.82 -5.16
CA LEU A 399 -22.17 10.18 -4.19
C LEU A 399 -21.42 11.22 -3.35
N SER A 400 -20.88 12.25 -4.02
CA SER A 400 -20.18 13.35 -3.35
C SER A 400 -21.10 14.08 -2.35
N ARG A 401 -22.35 14.35 -2.74
CA ARG A 401 -23.36 15.00 -1.89
C ARG A 401 -23.78 14.10 -0.73
N TRP A 402 -24.01 12.81 -0.96
CA TRP A 402 -24.33 11.86 0.12
C TRP A 402 -23.29 11.93 1.26
N ILE A 403 -22.01 11.91 0.90
CA ILE A 403 -20.91 11.99 1.87
C ILE A 403 -20.87 13.38 2.53
N GLY A 404 -20.72 14.45 1.74
CA GLY A 404 -20.51 15.79 2.29
C GLY A 404 -21.72 16.36 3.04
N ALA A 405 -22.96 16.02 2.64
CA ALA A 405 -24.17 16.42 3.37
C ALA A 405 -24.20 15.76 4.77
N SER A 406 -23.87 14.47 4.87
CA SER A 406 -23.83 13.78 6.16
C SER A 406 -22.83 14.42 7.14
N TRP A 407 -21.66 14.86 6.65
CA TRP A 407 -20.65 15.53 7.47
C TRP A 407 -21.12 16.92 7.91
N ARG A 408 -21.79 17.67 7.03
CA ARG A 408 -22.36 18.98 7.37
C ARG A 408 -23.47 18.89 8.40
N GLU A 409 -24.34 17.90 8.28
CA GLU A 409 -25.46 17.70 9.21
C GLU A 409 -24.95 17.35 10.62
N GLU A 410 -24.09 16.34 10.74
CA GLU A 410 -23.47 15.91 12.01
C GLU A 410 -22.65 17.02 12.67
N LEU A 411 -21.85 17.76 11.89
CA LEU A 411 -20.90 18.73 12.43
C LEU A 411 -21.44 20.17 12.48
N HIS A 412 -22.67 20.37 12.00
CA HIS A 412 -23.32 21.66 11.79
C HIS A 412 -22.45 22.64 10.98
N ALA A 413 -21.83 22.14 9.92
CA ALA A 413 -20.88 22.89 9.09
C ALA A 413 -21.54 23.55 7.87
N ASP A 414 -21.15 24.79 7.56
CA ASP A 414 -21.60 25.52 6.38
C ASP A 414 -21.21 24.79 5.09
N VAL A 415 -20.00 24.25 5.06
CA VAL A 415 -19.37 23.60 3.90
C VAL A 415 -18.72 22.28 4.33
N ALA A 416 -18.73 21.26 3.48
CA ALA A 416 -17.84 20.11 3.57
C ALA A 416 -16.92 20.06 2.36
N ILE A 417 -15.63 19.82 2.59
CA ILE A 417 -14.62 19.66 1.54
C ILE A 417 -13.94 18.30 1.72
N LEU A 418 -13.98 17.50 0.65
CA LEU A 418 -13.34 16.20 0.50
C LEU A 418 -12.57 16.15 -0.82
N ASN A 419 -11.80 15.09 -1.03
CA ASN A 419 -11.01 14.87 -2.24
C ASN A 419 -11.54 13.68 -3.08
N LYS A 420 -11.41 13.76 -4.40
CA LYS A 420 -11.75 12.68 -5.35
C LYS A 420 -10.98 11.39 -5.06
N GLY A 421 -9.73 11.50 -4.60
CA GLY A 421 -8.90 10.37 -4.18
C GLY A 421 -9.44 9.62 -2.95
N GLY A 422 -10.21 10.30 -2.09
CA GLY A 422 -10.85 9.75 -0.90
C GLY A 422 -12.00 8.79 -1.21
N ILE A 423 -12.74 9.03 -2.29
CA ILE A 423 -13.86 8.19 -2.75
C ILE A 423 -13.30 7.07 -3.64
N ARG A 424 -13.32 5.83 -3.17
CA ARG A 424 -12.64 4.70 -3.84
C ARG A 424 -13.54 3.87 -4.74
N GLN A 425 -14.86 3.89 -4.55
CA GLN A 425 -15.80 3.02 -5.26
C GLN A 425 -17.12 3.72 -5.56
N ALA A 426 -17.74 3.30 -6.67
CA ALA A 426 -19.15 3.54 -6.95
C ALA A 426 -20.03 2.74 -5.98
N VAL A 427 -21.31 3.11 -5.90
CA VAL A 427 -22.33 2.39 -5.14
C VAL A 427 -23.26 1.68 -6.13
N PRO A 428 -23.26 0.32 -6.18
CA PRO A 428 -24.19 -0.42 -7.02
C PRO A 428 -25.65 -0.17 -6.63
N ARG A 429 -26.54 -0.19 -7.63
CA ARG A 429 -27.99 -0.15 -7.43
C ARG A 429 -28.45 -1.24 -6.46
N GLY A 430 -29.32 -0.90 -5.51
CA GLY A 430 -29.89 -1.85 -4.57
C GLY A 430 -29.70 -1.44 -3.12
N SER A 431 -29.46 -2.42 -2.24
CA SER A 431 -29.31 -2.19 -0.79
C SER A 431 -27.94 -1.63 -0.43
N ILE A 432 -27.92 -0.56 0.34
CA ILE A 432 -26.73 -0.02 1.00
C ILE A 432 -26.56 -0.74 2.34
N THR A 433 -25.39 -1.30 2.61
CA THR A 433 -24.99 -1.84 3.92
C THR A 433 -23.90 -0.99 4.55
N LYS A 434 -23.54 -1.26 5.81
CA LYS A 434 -22.33 -0.64 6.42
C LYS A 434 -21.07 -1.02 5.63
N ALA A 435 -21.00 -2.22 5.06
CA ALA A 435 -19.90 -2.65 4.20
C ALA A 435 -19.81 -1.81 2.91
N THR A 436 -20.94 -1.39 2.35
CA THR A 436 -20.97 -0.43 1.22
C THR A 436 -20.23 0.86 1.57
N VAL A 437 -20.50 1.46 2.73
CA VAL A 437 -19.83 2.70 3.18
C VAL A 437 -18.33 2.48 3.38
N TYR A 438 -17.92 1.35 3.97
CA TYR A 438 -16.50 0.99 4.12
C TYR A 438 -15.79 0.77 2.77
N SER A 439 -16.49 0.30 1.74
CA SER A 439 -15.95 0.17 0.38
C SER A 439 -15.75 1.52 -0.32
N VAL A 440 -16.66 2.47 -0.09
CA VAL A 440 -16.58 3.84 -0.64
C VAL A 440 -15.49 4.65 0.06
N LEU A 441 -15.42 4.56 1.39
CA LEU A 441 -14.55 5.33 2.29
C LEU A 441 -13.63 4.40 3.13
N PRO A 442 -12.64 3.73 2.52
CA PRO A 442 -11.89 2.66 3.19
C PRO A 442 -10.79 3.13 4.14
N PHE A 443 -10.31 4.37 4.01
CA PHE A 443 -9.27 4.93 4.86
C PHE A 443 -9.76 5.12 6.31
N ASP A 444 -8.82 5.16 7.25
CA ASP A 444 -9.10 5.37 8.67
C ASP A 444 -9.08 6.87 9.06
N ASN A 445 -9.63 7.73 8.20
CA ASN A 445 -9.64 9.18 8.40
C ASN A 445 -10.58 9.60 9.53
N LYS A 446 -10.28 10.75 10.15
CA LYS A 446 -11.08 11.38 11.21
C LYS A 446 -11.51 12.79 10.80
N LEU A 447 -12.73 13.15 11.18
CA LEU A 447 -13.32 14.44 10.85
C LEU A 447 -12.86 15.56 11.81
N LEU A 448 -12.75 16.75 11.26
CA LEU A 448 -12.50 18.00 11.95
C LEU A 448 -13.25 19.15 11.28
N VAL A 449 -13.40 20.26 11.99
CA VAL A 449 -13.99 21.49 11.44
C VAL A 449 -12.99 22.64 11.56
N CYS A 450 -12.64 23.23 10.42
CA CYS A 450 -11.86 24.47 10.35
C CYS A 450 -12.78 25.70 10.34
N SER A 451 -12.29 26.85 10.79
CA SER A 451 -12.93 28.15 10.67
C SER A 451 -12.20 28.99 9.60
N LEU A 452 -12.73 29.00 8.38
CA LEU A 452 -12.07 29.56 7.20
C LEU A 452 -12.86 30.72 6.59
N LYS A 453 -12.14 31.68 6.02
CA LYS A 453 -12.75 32.78 5.24
C LYS A 453 -13.21 32.29 3.88
N GLY A 454 -14.19 32.96 3.29
CA GLY A 454 -14.65 32.64 1.93
C GLY A 454 -13.53 32.61 0.88
N ARG A 455 -12.55 33.51 0.97
CA ARG A 455 -11.35 33.49 0.10
C ARG A 455 -10.43 32.28 0.30
N GLU A 456 -10.32 31.78 1.53
CA GLU A 456 -9.47 30.64 1.88
C GLU A 456 -10.10 29.34 1.36
N ILE A 457 -11.43 29.25 1.47
CA ILE A 457 -12.22 28.21 0.79
C ILE A 457 -12.01 28.29 -0.72
N ALA A 458 -12.16 29.46 -1.34
CA ALA A 458 -11.96 29.62 -2.79
C ALA A 458 -10.54 29.21 -3.24
N GLN A 459 -9.51 29.47 -2.43
CA GLN A 459 -8.14 28.96 -2.67
C GLN A 459 -8.09 27.43 -2.64
N LEU A 460 -8.67 26.78 -1.63
CA LEU A 460 -8.71 25.31 -1.53
C LEU A 460 -9.48 24.68 -2.71
N LEU A 461 -10.56 25.32 -3.17
CA LEU A 461 -11.34 24.88 -4.33
C LEU A 461 -10.63 25.11 -5.68
N GLY A 462 -9.48 25.80 -5.69
CA GLY A 462 -8.55 25.81 -6.81
C GLY A 462 -7.81 24.48 -6.99
N ASN A 463 -7.81 23.58 -6.00
CA ASN A 463 -7.24 22.25 -6.13
C ASN A 463 -8.15 21.35 -6.99
N LYS A 464 -7.60 20.78 -8.07
CA LYS A 464 -8.33 19.88 -9.00
C LYS A 464 -8.93 18.64 -8.32
N GLU A 465 -8.42 18.22 -7.18
CA GLU A 465 -8.93 17.06 -6.43
C GLU A 465 -10.09 17.44 -5.50
N ALA A 466 -10.34 18.73 -5.26
CA ALA A 466 -11.37 19.21 -4.35
C ALA A 466 -12.80 18.93 -4.82
N VAL A 467 -13.64 18.57 -3.87
CA VAL A 467 -15.07 18.37 -4.00
C VAL A 467 -15.75 19.05 -2.81
N ALA A 468 -16.58 20.06 -3.10
CA ALA A 468 -17.28 20.86 -2.10
C ALA A 468 -18.78 20.58 -2.09
N ILE A 469 -19.35 20.43 -0.90
CA ILE A 469 -20.80 20.37 -0.64
C ILE A 469 -21.14 21.51 0.32
N GLY A 470 -22.30 22.16 0.16
CA GLY A 470 -22.63 23.42 0.83
C GLY A 470 -22.49 24.67 -0.03
N LEU A 471 -21.87 24.54 -1.20
CA LEU A 471 -21.60 25.61 -2.15
C LEU A 471 -21.96 25.15 -3.57
N THR A 472 -22.49 26.06 -4.38
CA THR A 472 -22.68 25.88 -5.82
C THR A 472 -21.98 27.02 -6.58
N PRO A 473 -21.12 26.75 -7.58
CA PRO A 473 -20.47 27.78 -8.37
C PRO A 473 -21.47 28.53 -9.27
N THR A 474 -21.27 29.83 -9.45
CA THR A 474 -22.16 30.65 -10.30
C THR A 474 -21.66 30.75 -11.74
N ARG A 475 -22.57 31.09 -12.67
CA ARG A 475 -22.20 31.40 -14.07
C ARG A 475 -21.35 32.66 -14.24
N GLN A 476 -21.28 33.51 -13.22
CA GLN A 476 -20.58 34.80 -13.23
C GLN A 476 -19.20 34.72 -12.53
N GLY A 477 -18.81 33.54 -12.04
CA GLY A 477 -17.69 33.36 -11.10
C GLY A 477 -18.17 33.41 -9.64
N GLY A 478 -17.33 32.93 -8.73
CA GLY A 478 -17.68 32.79 -7.31
C GLY A 478 -18.70 31.70 -7.02
N PHE A 479 -19.26 31.72 -5.81
CA PHE A 479 -20.14 30.69 -5.26
C PHE A 479 -21.41 31.28 -4.63
N VAL A 480 -22.40 30.42 -4.39
CA VAL A 480 -23.57 30.68 -3.55
C VAL A 480 -23.72 29.50 -2.59
N LEU A 481 -24.06 29.77 -1.33
CA LEU A 481 -24.29 28.73 -0.33
C LEU A 481 -25.63 28.03 -0.58
N ASP A 482 -25.73 26.78 -0.12
CA ASP A 482 -27.02 26.07 -0.10
C ASP A 482 -28.12 26.90 0.61
N GLY A 483 -29.34 26.81 0.10
CA GLY A 483 -30.45 27.70 0.47
C GLY A 483 -30.42 29.07 -0.22
N GLY A 484 -29.46 29.33 -1.11
CA GLY A 484 -29.40 30.57 -1.91
C GLY A 484 -28.79 31.77 -1.17
N ARG A 485 -28.12 31.55 -0.03
CA ARG A 485 -27.46 32.62 0.72
C ARG A 485 -26.21 33.11 -0.04
N PRO A 486 -25.95 34.42 -0.15
CA PRO A 486 -24.72 34.93 -0.75
C PRO A 486 -23.47 34.36 -0.08
N PHE A 487 -22.44 34.05 -0.87
CA PHE A 487 -21.11 33.74 -0.39
C PHE A 487 -20.28 35.03 -0.34
N ASP A 488 -19.57 35.25 0.76
CA ASP A 488 -18.79 36.46 1.04
C ASP A 488 -17.34 36.05 1.32
N GLU A 489 -16.38 36.64 0.60
CA GLU A 489 -14.97 36.27 0.68
C GLU A 489 -14.29 36.68 1.99
N ASP A 490 -14.87 37.63 2.74
CA ASP A 490 -14.39 38.11 4.05
C ASP A 490 -15.13 37.50 5.24
N ALA A 491 -16.29 36.88 5.04
CA ALA A 491 -17.03 36.17 6.07
C ALA A 491 -16.32 34.87 6.50
N GLN A 492 -16.47 34.52 7.78
CA GLN A 492 -16.00 33.24 8.34
C GLN A 492 -17.07 32.15 8.16
N TYR A 493 -16.62 30.95 7.79
CA TYR A 493 -17.44 29.77 7.60
C TYR A 493 -16.88 28.57 8.35
N SER A 494 -17.78 27.68 8.77
CA SER A 494 -17.43 26.39 9.32
C SER A 494 -17.25 25.35 8.21
N VAL A 495 -16.05 24.74 8.13
CA VAL A 495 -15.68 23.83 7.03
C VAL A 495 -15.31 22.46 7.59
N ALA A 496 -16.18 21.47 7.34
CA ALA A 496 -15.92 20.07 7.66
C ALA A 496 -14.94 19.46 6.65
N THR A 497 -13.90 18.78 7.15
CA THR A 497 -12.96 18.02 6.32
C THR A 497 -12.34 16.86 7.11
N VAL A 498 -11.39 16.14 6.50
CA VAL A 498 -10.63 15.05 7.11
C VAL A 498 -9.20 15.44 7.46
N ASP A 499 -8.67 14.77 8.48
CA ASP A 499 -7.26 14.80 8.91
C ASP A 499 -6.24 14.67 7.76
N PHE A 500 -6.47 13.78 6.78
CA PHE A 500 -5.61 13.65 5.59
C PHE A 500 -5.42 14.98 4.85
N LEU A 501 -6.52 15.70 4.55
CA LEU A 501 -6.47 16.98 3.84
C LEU A 501 -6.00 18.11 4.75
N TYR A 502 -6.32 18.03 6.05
CA TYR A 502 -5.83 18.99 7.04
C TYR A 502 -4.29 19.03 7.09
N PHE A 503 -3.64 17.87 7.12
CA PHE A 503 -2.18 17.73 7.20
C PHE A 503 -1.46 17.78 5.83
N GLY A 504 -2.04 18.40 4.81
CA GLY A 504 -1.36 18.64 3.52
C GLY A 504 -1.55 17.56 2.45
N GLY A 505 -2.37 16.53 2.72
CA GLY A 505 -2.74 15.51 1.74
C GLY A 505 -3.32 16.14 0.47
N ASP A 506 -2.98 15.58 -0.69
CA ASP A 506 -3.26 16.11 -2.03
C ASP A 506 -2.83 17.58 -2.28
N GLY A 507 -1.99 18.17 -1.42
CA GLY A 507 -1.53 19.55 -1.53
C GLY A 507 -2.54 20.60 -1.04
N PHE A 508 -3.49 20.21 -0.18
CA PHE A 508 -4.37 21.17 0.50
C PHE A 508 -3.62 21.94 1.61
N THR A 509 -4.05 23.16 1.92
CA THR A 509 -3.34 24.07 2.85
C THR A 509 -4.17 24.39 4.11
N PHE A 510 -5.07 23.49 4.50
CA PHE A 510 -6.00 23.66 5.62
C PHE A 510 -5.30 24.06 6.94
N GLN A 511 -4.23 23.36 7.35
CA GLN A 511 -3.48 23.68 8.57
C GLN A 511 -2.77 25.06 8.52
N GLU A 512 -2.47 25.57 7.33
CA GLU A 512 -1.88 26.91 7.18
C GLU A 512 -2.93 28.01 7.34
N GLN A 513 -4.18 27.74 6.93
CA GLN A 513 -5.30 28.67 7.00
C GLN A 513 -5.98 28.65 8.40
N ASP A 514 -6.15 27.48 9.00
CA ASP A 514 -6.60 27.31 10.39
C ASP A 514 -5.63 26.37 11.15
N PRO A 515 -4.68 26.92 11.92
CA PRO A 515 -3.74 26.13 12.72
C PRO A 515 -4.36 25.59 14.04
N SER A 516 -5.65 25.81 14.31
CA SER A 516 -6.31 25.41 15.56
C SER A 516 -7.76 24.96 15.32
N PRO A 517 -7.99 23.94 14.48
CA PRO A 517 -9.31 23.46 14.13
C PRO A 517 -10.01 22.78 15.31
N ARG A 518 -11.33 22.64 15.20
CA ARG A 518 -12.12 21.80 16.10
C ARG A 518 -11.96 20.32 15.72
N TRP A 519 -11.02 19.65 16.39
CA TRP A 519 -10.92 18.19 16.36
C TRP A 519 -12.18 17.53 16.91
N THR A 520 -12.71 16.52 16.19
CA THR A 520 -13.88 15.76 16.65
C THR A 520 -13.54 14.32 17.00
N GLY A 521 -12.53 13.74 16.35
CA GLY A 521 -12.21 12.31 16.47
C GLY A 521 -13.27 11.38 15.86
N ILE A 522 -14.32 11.92 15.23
CA ILE A 522 -15.39 11.15 14.61
C ILE A 522 -14.84 10.47 13.35
N ASP A 523 -15.10 9.17 13.23
CA ASP A 523 -14.79 8.43 12.02
C ASP A 523 -15.64 8.94 10.84
N TRP A 524 -14.99 9.25 9.71
CA TRP A 524 -15.65 9.86 8.55
C TRP A 524 -16.77 9.02 7.91
N ARG A 525 -16.87 7.72 8.24
CA ARG A 525 -17.97 6.83 7.82
C ARG A 525 -19.19 6.93 8.74
N SER A 526 -19.01 7.28 10.01
CA SER A 526 -20.09 7.25 11.01
C SER A 526 -21.26 8.17 10.64
N PRO A 527 -21.05 9.45 10.24
CA PRO A 527 -22.13 10.32 9.80
C PRO A 527 -22.82 9.80 8.54
N VAL A 528 -22.06 9.25 7.59
CA VAL A 528 -22.61 8.66 6.36
C VAL A 528 -23.57 7.52 6.70
N ILE A 529 -23.22 6.67 7.67
CA ILE A 529 -24.08 5.58 8.14
C ILE A 529 -25.35 6.10 8.82
N SER A 530 -25.21 6.98 9.82
CA SER A 530 -26.37 7.50 10.58
C SER A 530 -27.33 8.31 9.69
N TYR A 531 -26.80 9.17 8.83
CA TYR A 531 -27.56 9.95 7.85
C TYR A 531 -28.34 9.06 6.87
N THR A 532 -27.71 7.99 6.35
CA THR A 532 -28.39 7.03 5.46
C THR A 532 -29.57 6.35 6.14
N GLN A 533 -29.41 5.96 7.40
CA GLN A 533 -30.48 5.35 8.20
C GLN A 533 -31.61 6.36 8.46
N ALA A 534 -31.28 7.60 8.86
CA ALA A 534 -32.25 8.66 9.12
C ALA A 534 -33.12 8.98 7.90
N LEU A 535 -32.50 9.08 6.70
CA LEU A 535 -33.24 9.36 5.45
C LEU A 535 -34.26 8.29 5.08
N SER A 536 -34.19 7.07 5.64
CA SER A 536 -35.20 6.01 5.45
C SER A 536 -35.54 5.77 3.96
N SER A 537 -34.51 5.48 3.17
CA SER A 537 -34.64 5.17 1.74
C SER A 537 -35.26 3.78 1.49
N SER A 538 -35.91 3.61 0.35
CA SER A 538 -36.59 2.38 -0.08
C SER A 538 -36.33 2.08 -1.56
N PRO A 539 -36.67 0.89 -2.09
CA PRO A 539 -36.54 0.60 -3.52
C PRO A 539 -37.40 1.50 -4.42
N SER A 540 -38.48 2.10 -3.91
CA SER A 540 -39.35 3.04 -4.62
C SER A 540 -39.02 4.51 -4.36
N ALA A 541 -38.28 4.81 -3.30
CA ALA A 541 -37.80 6.15 -2.94
C ALA A 541 -36.32 6.04 -2.53
N PRO A 542 -35.41 5.86 -3.52
CA PRO A 542 -34.00 5.63 -3.25
C PRO A 542 -33.32 6.92 -2.72
N LEU A 543 -32.13 6.75 -2.16
CA LEU A 543 -31.40 7.77 -1.40
C LEU A 543 -31.22 9.09 -2.17
N GLU A 544 -30.98 9.01 -3.48
CA GLU A 544 -30.76 10.14 -4.38
C GLU A 544 -31.96 11.10 -4.45
N HIS A 545 -33.17 10.63 -4.15
CA HIS A 545 -34.38 11.47 -4.07
C HIS A 545 -34.54 12.19 -2.71
N LYS A 546 -33.68 11.87 -1.74
CA LYS A 546 -33.79 12.26 -0.32
C LYS A 546 -32.61 13.10 0.18
N ILE A 547 -31.48 13.10 -0.52
CA ILE A 547 -30.35 13.98 -0.25
C ILE A 547 -30.59 15.31 -0.98
N HIS A 548 -30.49 16.43 -0.28
CA HIS A 548 -30.69 17.78 -0.83
C HIS A 548 -29.36 18.55 -0.86
#